data_AF-A0A0U3AX56-F1
#
_entry.id   AF-A0A0U3AX56-F1
#
_cell.length_a   1.000
_cell.length_b   1.000
_cell.length_c   1.000
_cell.angle_alpha   90.00
_cell.angle_beta   90.00
_cell.angle_gamma   90.00
#
_symmetry.space_group_name_H-M   'P 1'
#
loop_
_entity.id
_entity.type
_entity.pdbx_description
1 polymer ?
#
loop_
_entity_poly.entity_id
_entity_poly.type
_entity_poly.pdbx_seq_one_letter_code
_entity_poly.pdbx_strand_id
1 'polypeptide(L)'
;MKLNSLKRKTPLIALLLLLVGINLSACNGSGNPDTDQPLAQKPEPVSELPDGQPYTLPIGTNSWVENNPQITEQLMSESGIRDWKRAEHQPVIYFATDQAMDITLGLRGKIAAESAQLRVQIGEQQHQLSIDNHANDDIPAGKFSLEEPGYHAIRLSRTSDGEAIDLDQLLIWPDSADPGLTYLTDNSYWGRRGPSVHFSYEMSANRDIQWFYSQLQVPVGEDVPGSYYMANGFAEGYFGIQVNSDIERRVLFSVWSPYQTDNPEDIPPELRIELLRKGDGVYTGEFGNEGSGGQSYLKYNWQSDKTYEFLLQVQPDGETHTDYSAWFKPDDEQQWQLIASFRRPDTQTWASRLHSFLENFLTQYGDRHRSAWYSNQWARDTQGNWHELTRATLTADATARDGDRLDYNGEANERGFLLENGGFIYPPAELDTAHERTALGQPPEIDFDTLP
;
A
#
# COMPACT_ATOMS: atom_id res chain seq x y z
N MET A 1 -2.48 -55.80 46.61
CA MET A 1 -1.59 -56.95 46.84
C MET A 1 -0.35 -56.74 45.95
N LYS A 2 0.79 -56.44 46.60
CA LYS A 2 2.22 -56.45 46.18
C LYS A 2 2.59 -56.02 44.74
N LEU A 3 3.24 -54.87 44.50
CA LEU A 3 4.64 -54.45 44.74
C LEU A 3 5.75 -55.29 44.07
N ASN A 4 6.53 -54.65 43.18
CA ASN A 4 8.00 -54.51 43.13
C ASN A 4 8.36 -53.79 41.80
N SER A 5 8.96 -52.60 41.66
CA SER A 5 10.01 -51.81 42.35
C SER A 5 11.45 -52.04 41.85
N LEU A 6 12.15 -50.91 41.64
CA LEU A 6 13.60 -50.65 41.43
C LEU A 6 14.11 -50.67 39.96
N LYS A 7 14.95 -49.76 39.47
CA LYS A 7 15.85 -48.77 40.13
C LYS A 7 16.30 -47.66 39.16
N ARG A 8 16.47 -46.44 39.69
CA ARG A 8 17.12 -45.25 39.12
C ARG A 8 18.58 -45.49 38.70
N LYS A 9 19.08 -44.73 37.70
CA LYS A 9 20.34 -43.95 37.77
C LYS A 9 20.36 -42.79 36.77
N THR A 10 20.53 -41.58 37.30
CA THR A 10 20.98 -40.35 36.62
C THR A 10 22.48 -40.44 36.30
N PRO A 11 22.99 -39.63 35.36
CA PRO A 11 24.23 -38.92 35.64
C PRO A 11 24.14 -37.41 35.39
N LEU A 12 25.05 -36.74 36.08
CA LEU A 12 25.20 -35.32 36.32
C LEU A 12 26.26 -34.75 35.35
N ILE A 13 25.96 -33.59 34.76
CA ILE A 13 26.80 -32.42 34.43
C ILE A 13 28.22 -32.65 33.86
N ALA A 14 28.48 -32.05 32.70
CA ALA A 14 29.77 -31.40 32.40
C ALA A 14 29.51 -30.09 31.63
N LEU A 15 29.57 -28.98 32.36
CA LEU A 15 29.57 -27.60 31.87
C LEU A 15 31.02 -27.24 31.52
N LEU A 16 31.32 -26.99 30.24
CA LEU A 16 32.66 -26.59 29.81
C LEU A 16 32.82 -25.08 30.00
N LEU A 17 33.41 -24.70 31.14
CA LEU A 17 33.94 -23.36 31.41
C LEU A 17 35.30 -23.22 30.72
N LEU A 18 35.40 -22.32 29.72
CA LEU A 18 36.68 -21.92 29.17
C LEU A 18 37.25 -20.77 30.03
N LEU A 19 38.15 -21.11 30.96
CA LEU A 19 39.08 -20.16 31.56
C LEU A 19 40.21 -19.88 30.55
N VAL A 20 40.34 -18.64 30.10
CA VAL A 20 41.61 -18.16 29.52
C VAL A 20 42.30 -17.32 30.58
N GLY A 21 43.48 -17.80 30.98
CA GLY A 21 44.29 -17.24 32.04
C GLY A 21 44.90 -15.89 31.67
N ILE A 22 44.91 -15.03 32.67
CA ILE A 22 45.71 -13.80 32.75
C ILE A 22 47.19 -14.20 32.76
N ASN A 23 47.96 -13.76 31.76
CA ASN A 23 49.41 -13.69 31.83
C ASN A 23 49.84 -12.22 31.75
N LEU A 24 50.31 -11.71 32.89
CA LEU A 24 51.08 -10.48 32.98
C LEU A 24 52.51 -10.78 32.51
N SER A 25 52.95 -10.11 31.45
CA SER A 25 54.37 -9.87 31.19
C SER A 25 54.48 -8.58 30.39
N ALA A 26 55.05 -7.56 31.04
CA ALA A 26 55.39 -6.29 30.44
C ALA A 26 56.65 -6.43 29.57
N CYS A 27 56.66 -5.80 28.40
CA CYS A 27 57.85 -5.16 27.80
C CYS A 27 57.42 -4.21 26.67
N ASN A 28 57.96 -2.99 26.71
CA ASN A 28 57.81 -1.88 25.77
C ASN A 28 58.05 -2.24 24.30
N GLY A 29 57.30 -1.59 23.40
CA GLY A 29 57.63 -1.54 21.97
C GLY A 29 56.60 -0.76 21.17
N SER A 30 56.96 0.47 20.80
CA SER A 30 56.28 1.42 19.91
C SER A 30 55.84 0.83 18.56
N GLY A 31 54.64 1.20 18.07
CA GLY A 31 54.27 1.07 16.66
C GLY A 31 52.76 1.02 16.44
N ASN A 32 52.18 2.15 16.03
CA ASN A 32 50.82 2.26 15.50
C ASN A 32 50.75 1.62 14.10
N PRO A 33 49.63 1.00 13.72
CA PRO A 33 49.09 1.27 12.39
C PRO A 33 47.64 1.72 12.52
N ASP A 34 47.40 2.97 12.11
CA ASP A 34 46.08 3.53 11.88
C ASP A 34 45.33 2.67 10.87
N THR A 35 44.18 2.15 11.29
CA THR A 35 43.07 1.83 10.39
C THR A 35 42.00 2.87 10.65
N ASP A 36 42.13 4.02 9.99
CA ASP A 36 41.04 4.99 9.82
C ASP A 36 39.95 4.31 8.97
N GLN A 37 38.92 3.80 9.64
CA GLN A 37 37.60 3.83 9.05
C GLN A 37 37.14 5.30 9.12
N PRO A 38 36.65 5.91 8.03
CA PRO A 38 36.11 7.26 8.13
C PRO A 38 34.92 7.20 9.09
N LEU A 39 35.08 7.84 10.25
CA LEU A 39 33.96 8.25 11.09
C LEU A 39 33.04 9.06 10.19
N ALA A 40 31.78 8.62 10.04
CA ALA A 40 30.74 9.43 9.41
C ALA A 40 30.81 10.83 10.03
N GLN A 41 31.13 11.84 9.22
CA GLN A 41 31.22 13.21 9.70
C GLN A 41 29.85 13.56 10.27
N LYS A 42 29.81 13.93 11.55
CA LYS A 42 28.60 14.48 12.14
C LYS A 42 28.22 15.69 11.28
N PRO A 43 27.02 15.72 10.68
CA PRO A 43 26.69 16.79 9.75
C PRO A 43 26.76 18.13 10.48
N GLU A 44 27.34 19.14 9.83
CA GLU A 44 27.53 20.46 10.45
C GLU A 44 26.21 21.24 10.46
N PRO A 45 25.87 21.93 11.56
CA PRO A 45 24.72 22.81 11.60
C PRO A 45 24.95 23.98 10.62
N VAL A 46 23.98 24.20 9.75
CA VAL A 46 24.01 25.30 8.78
C VAL A 46 23.33 26.52 9.40
N SER A 47 24.05 27.64 9.51
CA SER A 47 23.50 28.90 10.02
C SER A 47 22.88 29.79 8.94
N GLU A 48 23.20 29.55 7.66
CA GLU A 48 22.74 30.35 6.52
C GLU A 48 22.42 29.44 5.33
N LEU A 49 21.30 29.69 4.65
CA LEU A 49 20.88 28.92 3.47
C LEU A 49 21.78 29.24 2.26
N PRO A 50 22.02 28.27 1.35
CA PRO A 50 22.84 28.52 0.16
C PRO A 50 22.25 29.61 -0.74
N ASP A 51 23.12 30.35 -1.42
CA ASP A 51 22.73 31.23 -2.51
C ASP A 51 22.18 30.40 -3.69
N GLY A 52 21.06 30.84 -4.28
CA GLY A 52 20.41 30.17 -5.41
C GLY A 52 18.99 29.70 -5.11
N GLN A 53 18.27 29.31 -6.16
CA GLN A 53 16.87 28.91 -6.02
C GLN A 53 16.77 27.44 -5.57
N PRO A 54 16.10 27.13 -4.43
CA PRO A 54 15.88 25.76 -4.00
C PRO A 54 14.80 25.08 -4.86
N TYR A 55 14.79 23.75 -4.81
CA TYR A 55 13.57 22.99 -5.08
C TYR A 55 12.61 23.19 -3.91
N THR A 56 11.34 23.43 -4.22
CA THR A 56 10.29 23.65 -3.21
C THR A 56 9.31 22.49 -3.22
N LEU A 57 9.19 21.80 -2.09
CA LEU A 57 8.31 20.67 -1.89
C LEU A 57 7.19 21.06 -0.91
N PRO A 58 5.90 20.95 -1.31
CA PRO A 58 4.77 21.22 -0.42
C PRO A 58 4.71 20.21 0.72
N ILE A 59 5.06 20.63 1.94
CA ILE A 59 5.19 19.71 3.08
C ILE A 59 3.86 19.04 3.37
N GLY A 60 2.79 19.83 3.36
CA GLY A 60 1.46 19.34 3.71
C GLY A 60 1.02 18.18 2.83
N THR A 61 1.29 18.22 1.53
CA THR A 61 0.94 17.16 0.58
C THR A 61 1.82 15.91 0.71
N ASN A 62 3.07 16.08 1.13
CA ASN A 62 4.09 15.02 1.14
C ASN A 62 4.41 14.50 2.54
N SER A 63 3.55 14.74 3.53
CA SER A 63 3.80 14.34 4.91
C SER A 63 2.65 13.65 5.62
N TRP A 64 3.02 12.76 6.53
CA TRP A 64 2.15 12.00 7.41
C TRP A 64 2.69 12.08 8.83
N VAL A 65 1.82 11.92 9.83
CA VAL A 65 2.26 11.79 11.22
C VAL A 65 2.54 10.33 11.51
N GLU A 66 3.76 10.05 11.96
CA GLU A 66 4.23 8.69 12.21
C GLU A 66 3.24 7.93 13.11
N ASN A 67 2.77 6.78 12.64
CA ASN A 67 1.86 5.93 13.41
C ASN A 67 0.54 6.59 13.85
N ASN A 68 0.11 7.69 13.19
CA ASN A 68 -1.08 8.42 13.57
C ASN A 68 -1.89 9.01 12.39
N PRO A 69 -2.72 8.18 11.72
CA PRO A 69 -3.53 8.63 10.58
C PRO A 69 -4.57 9.69 10.96
N GLN A 70 -5.15 9.63 12.16
CA GLN A 70 -6.14 10.63 12.60
C GLN A 70 -5.51 12.01 12.79
N ILE A 71 -4.31 12.07 13.36
CA ILE A 71 -3.58 13.35 13.48
C ILE A 71 -3.04 13.80 12.12
N THR A 72 -2.72 12.89 11.21
CA THR A 72 -2.38 13.23 9.82
C THR A 72 -3.47 14.07 9.17
N GLU A 73 -4.74 13.65 9.26
CA GLU A 73 -5.87 14.42 8.70
C GLU A 73 -6.07 15.79 9.37
N GLN A 74 -5.66 15.93 10.63
CA GLN A 74 -5.81 17.17 11.38
C GLN A 74 -4.70 18.18 11.11
N LEU A 75 -3.45 17.72 11.01
CA LEU A 75 -2.29 18.60 10.88
C LEU A 75 -1.92 18.89 9.43
N MET A 76 -2.17 17.96 8.51
CA MET A 76 -1.72 18.06 7.13
C MET A 76 -2.82 18.63 6.24
N SER A 77 -2.49 19.69 5.49
CA SER A 77 -3.37 20.29 4.50
C SER A 77 -2.57 20.66 3.26
N GLU A 78 -3.22 20.98 2.13
CA GLU A 78 -2.51 21.50 0.94
C GLU A 78 -1.69 22.76 1.24
N SER A 79 -2.06 23.51 2.27
CA SER A 79 -1.33 24.70 2.68
C SER A 79 -0.06 24.39 3.48
N GLY A 80 0.11 23.16 4.01
CA GLY A 80 1.23 22.80 4.88
C GLY A 80 0.82 22.03 6.14
N ILE A 81 1.76 21.93 7.09
CA ILE A 81 1.51 21.55 8.48
C ILE A 81 0.89 22.75 9.19
N ARG A 82 -0.21 22.54 9.91
CA ARG A 82 -0.96 23.60 10.59
C ARG A 82 -1.20 23.27 12.04
N ASP A 83 -1.12 24.30 12.88
CA ASP A 83 -1.41 24.23 14.32
C ASP A 83 -0.64 23.11 15.05
N TRP A 84 0.60 22.84 14.64
CA TRP A 84 1.40 21.78 15.26
C TRP A 84 1.88 22.21 16.65
N LYS A 85 1.23 21.70 17.70
CA LYS A 85 1.47 22.07 19.10
C LYS A 85 2.12 21.00 19.97
N ARG A 86 1.98 19.72 19.61
CA ARG A 86 2.33 18.57 20.46
C ARG A 86 3.65 17.93 20.04
N ALA A 87 4.52 17.63 21.01
CA ALA A 87 5.79 16.94 20.79
C ALA A 87 5.64 15.49 20.36
N GLU A 88 4.53 14.84 20.75
CA GLU A 88 4.24 13.46 20.37
C GLU A 88 3.85 13.33 18.89
N HIS A 89 3.38 14.40 18.24
CA HIS A 89 3.07 14.39 16.82
C HIS A 89 4.37 14.61 16.04
N GLN A 90 4.81 13.59 15.31
CA GLN A 90 6.04 13.63 14.51
C GLN A 90 5.69 13.56 13.01
N PRO A 91 5.62 14.71 12.34
CA PRO A 91 5.50 14.75 10.88
C PRO A 91 6.71 14.09 10.21
N VAL A 92 6.44 13.28 9.19
CA VAL A 92 7.43 12.65 8.34
C VAL A 92 7.16 13.08 6.90
N ILE A 93 8.14 13.71 6.28
CA ILE A 93 8.08 14.20 4.89
C ILE A 93 8.81 13.22 4.00
N TYR A 94 8.23 12.88 2.85
CA TYR A 94 8.82 11.93 1.90
C TYR A 94 9.11 12.59 0.57
N PHE A 95 10.26 12.25 -0.01
CA PHE A 95 10.66 12.56 -1.39
C PHE A 95 11.63 11.47 -1.86
N ALA A 96 11.79 11.28 -3.16
CA ALA A 96 12.77 10.34 -3.70
C ALA A 96 13.87 11.04 -4.50
N THR A 97 15.02 10.38 -4.59
CA THR A 97 16.12 10.71 -5.49
C THR A 97 16.52 9.49 -6.32
N ASP A 98 17.06 9.68 -7.52
CA ASP A 98 17.56 8.59 -8.37
C ASP A 98 19.06 8.32 -8.21
N GLN A 99 19.71 9.05 -7.30
CA GLN A 99 21.14 8.96 -7.02
C GLN A 99 21.46 9.39 -5.58
N ALA A 100 22.66 9.01 -5.13
CA ALA A 100 23.29 9.52 -3.92
C ALA A 100 23.78 10.97 -4.13
N MET A 101 23.61 11.84 -3.14
CA MET A 101 24.00 13.26 -3.22
C MET A 101 24.06 13.91 -1.84
N ASP A 102 24.72 15.06 -1.72
CA ASP A 102 24.55 15.92 -0.55
C ASP A 102 23.40 16.91 -0.79
N ILE A 103 22.61 17.18 0.25
CA ILE A 103 21.57 18.19 0.23
C ILE A 103 21.71 19.15 1.40
N THR A 104 21.42 20.43 1.16
CA THR A 104 21.13 21.39 2.23
C THR A 104 19.63 21.59 2.30
N LEU A 105 19.07 21.52 3.50
CA LEU A 105 17.65 21.69 3.75
C LEU A 105 17.33 23.03 4.39
N GLY A 106 16.17 23.55 4.02
CA GLY A 106 15.47 24.62 4.74
C GLY A 106 14.00 24.28 4.94
N LEU A 107 13.37 24.95 5.90
CA LEU A 107 11.93 24.91 6.12
C LEU A 107 11.36 26.32 5.93
N ARG A 108 10.26 26.47 5.21
CA ARG A 108 9.50 27.74 5.18
C ARG A 108 8.33 27.63 6.13
N GLY A 109 8.20 28.57 7.06
CA GLY A 109 7.10 28.55 8.02
C GLY A 109 7.14 29.70 9.00
N LYS A 110 6.34 29.59 10.06
CA LYS A 110 6.28 30.56 11.17
C LYS A 110 5.94 29.89 12.50
N ILE A 111 6.25 30.58 13.58
CA ILE A 111 5.88 30.18 14.95
C ILE A 111 5.17 31.29 15.72
N ALA A 112 4.18 30.90 16.53
CA ALA A 112 3.42 31.81 17.39
C ALA A 112 4.10 32.09 18.76
N ALA A 113 4.91 31.16 19.28
CA ALA A 113 5.75 31.38 20.46
C ALA A 113 6.97 32.26 20.15
N GLU A 114 7.59 32.84 21.18
CA GLU A 114 8.85 33.58 21.09
C GLU A 114 9.98 32.74 20.47
N SER A 115 10.07 31.46 20.86
CA SER A 115 10.95 30.49 20.19
C SER A 115 10.49 29.05 20.43
N ALA A 116 10.95 28.13 19.59
CA ALA A 116 10.87 26.68 19.84
C ALA A 116 12.13 25.95 19.35
N GLN A 117 12.29 24.72 19.83
CA GLN A 117 13.35 23.81 19.42
C GLN A 117 12.76 22.71 18.56
N LEU A 118 13.25 22.61 17.32
CA LEU A 118 12.91 21.54 16.39
C LEU A 118 14.13 20.66 16.13
N ARG A 119 13.85 19.42 15.75
CA ARG A 119 14.83 18.48 15.22
C ARG A 119 14.36 18.01 13.85
N VAL A 120 15.30 18.00 12.91
CA VAL A 120 15.15 17.49 11.55
C VAL A 120 16.08 16.29 11.42
N GLN A 121 15.55 15.15 10.98
CA GLN A 121 16.29 13.90 10.93
C GLN A 121 16.06 13.15 9.61
N ILE A 122 17.14 12.63 9.01
CA ILE A 122 17.12 11.69 7.89
C ILE A 122 18.03 10.50 8.27
N GLY A 123 17.47 9.30 8.35
CA GLY A 123 18.20 8.14 8.85
C GLY A 123 18.80 8.39 10.24
N GLU A 124 20.11 8.23 10.37
CA GLU A 124 20.87 8.49 11.61
C GLU A 124 21.33 9.96 11.74
N GLN A 125 21.29 10.73 10.65
CA GLN A 125 21.69 12.13 10.61
C GLN A 125 20.58 13.00 11.19
N GLN A 126 20.92 13.90 12.12
CA GLN A 126 19.96 14.80 12.73
C GLN A 126 20.58 16.16 13.07
N HIS A 127 19.77 17.20 12.92
CA HIS A 127 20.09 18.56 13.33
C HIS A 127 19.05 19.08 14.31
N GLN A 128 19.50 19.83 15.31
CA GLN A 128 18.62 20.59 16.19
C GLN A 128 18.69 22.07 15.79
N LEU A 129 17.53 22.70 15.64
CA LEU A 129 17.41 24.11 15.29
C LEU A 129 16.53 24.86 16.28
N SER A 130 16.87 26.13 16.51
CA SER A 130 16.04 27.09 17.23
C SER A 130 15.26 27.90 16.21
N ILE A 131 13.94 27.96 16.36
CA ILE A 131 13.06 28.78 15.51
C ILE A 131 12.47 29.91 16.33
N ASP A 132 12.49 31.12 15.79
CA ASP A 132 11.93 32.36 16.36
C ASP A 132 11.29 33.24 15.27
N ASN A 133 11.01 32.65 14.11
CA ASN A 133 10.46 33.36 12.97
C ASN A 133 8.94 33.56 13.10
N HIS A 134 8.52 34.80 13.32
CA HIS A 134 7.10 35.15 13.45
C HIS A 134 6.42 35.45 12.10
N ALA A 135 7.19 35.73 11.07
CA ALA A 135 6.73 35.84 9.68
C ALA A 135 7.00 34.52 8.94
N ASN A 136 6.32 34.34 7.80
CA ASN A 136 6.49 33.14 6.98
C ASN A 136 7.79 33.23 6.18
N ASP A 137 8.89 32.80 6.79
CA ASP A 137 10.25 32.95 6.29
C ASP A 137 11.01 31.62 6.26
N ASP A 138 12.16 31.62 5.59
CA ASP A 138 13.01 30.44 5.41
C ASP A 138 13.93 30.23 6.61
N ILE A 139 13.97 28.98 7.10
CA ILE A 139 14.71 28.54 8.28
C ILE A 139 15.75 27.50 7.83
N PRO A 140 17.05 27.71 8.07
CA PRO A 140 18.06 26.68 7.87
C PRO A 140 17.76 25.40 8.66
N ALA A 141 17.77 24.24 8.00
CA ALA A 141 17.45 22.93 8.58
C ALA A 141 18.64 21.94 8.56
N GLY A 142 19.78 22.35 8.02
CA GLY A 142 21.04 21.61 8.07
C GLY A 142 21.42 20.92 6.75
N LYS A 143 22.63 20.36 6.71
CA LYS A 143 23.16 19.59 5.58
C LYS A 143 23.05 18.09 5.86
N PHE A 144 22.69 17.31 4.85
CA PHE A 144 22.55 15.85 4.92
C PHE A 144 23.21 15.19 3.71
N SER A 145 23.71 13.98 3.90
CA SER A 145 24.19 13.10 2.83
C SER A 145 23.17 12.01 2.55
N LEU A 146 22.71 11.90 1.31
CA LEU A 146 21.84 10.82 0.82
C LEU A 146 22.74 9.76 0.20
N GLU A 147 22.89 8.61 0.87
CA GLU A 147 23.89 7.61 0.50
C GLU A 147 23.46 6.71 -0.68
N GLU A 148 22.16 6.61 -0.94
CA GLU A 148 21.59 5.70 -1.95
C GLU A 148 20.38 6.35 -2.65
N PRO A 149 20.06 5.93 -3.89
CA PRO A 149 18.81 6.28 -4.53
C PRO A 149 17.59 5.68 -3.80
N GLY A 150 16.44 6.33 -3.96
CA GLY A 150 15.16 5.89 -3.44
C GLY A 150 14.47 6.95 -2.59
N TYR A 151 13.45 6.53 -1.84
CA TYR A 151 12.71 7.40 -0.94
C TYR A 151 13.50 7.74 0.33
N HIS A 152 13.50 9.02 0.67
CA HIS A 152 14.08 9.58 1.88
C HIS A 152 12.97 10.13 2.78
N ALA A 153 13.06 9.82 4.07
CA ALA A 153 12.09 10.23 5.08
C ALA A 153 12.71 11.28 6.02
N ILE A 154 12.19 12.51 5.97
CA ILE A 154 12.56 13.59 6.89
C ILE A 154 11.61 13.58 8.07
N ARG A 155 12.11 13.19 9.24
CA ARG A 155 11.36 13.24 10.50
C ARG A 155 11.53 14.59 11.16
N LEU A 156 10.40 15.26 11.41
CA LEU A 156 10.33 16.48 12.20
C LEU A 156 9.85 16.15 13.60
N SER A 157 10.53 16.70 14.61
CA SER A 157 10.08 16.61 16.00
C SER A 157 10.32 17.93 16.73
N ARG A 158 9.45 18.26 17.68
CA ARG A 158 9.65 19.38 18.61
C ARG A 158 10.00 18.83 19.99
N THR A 159 10.85 19.52 20.75
CA THR A 159 11.35 18.99 22.03
C THR A 159 10.32 19.02 23.15
N SER A 160 9.31 19.88 23.05
CA SER A 160 8.23 20.01 24.03
C SER A 160 6.96 20.56 23.37
N ASP A 161 5.82 20.30 24.01
CA ASP A 161 4.57 20.97 23.68
C ASP A 161 4.71 22.50 23.77
N GLY A 162 3.89 23.23 23.01
CA GLY A 162 3.86 24.69 23.08
C GLY A 162 2.89 25.30 22.08
N GLU A 163 3.13 26.56 21.72
CA GLU A 163 2.32 27.26 20.72
C GLU A 163 2.48 26.66 19.31
N ALA A 164 1.56 27.05 18.43
CA ALA A 164 1.46 26.58 17.06
C ALA A 164 2.74 26.85 16.25
N ILE A 165 3.15 25.83 15.51
CA ILE A 165 4.13 25.91 14.42
C ILE A 165 3.39 25.60 13.13
N ASP A 166 3.50 26.49 12.15
CA ASP A 166 2.96 26.33 10.82
C ASP A 166 4.12 26.21 9.83
N LEU A 167 4.18 25.13 9.05
CA LEU A 167 5.23 24.88 8.05
C LEU A 167 4.60 24.69 6.67
N ASP A 168 5.09 25.40 5.67
CA ASP A 168 4.51 25.43 4.32
C ASP A 168 5.29 24.53 3.35
N GLN A 169 6.60 24.72 3.30
CA GLN A 169 7.47 24.14 2.26
C GLN A 169 8.75 23.59 2.86
N LEU A 170 9.23 22.51 2.26
CA LEU A 170 10.58 22.03 2.40
C LEU A 170 11.38 22.60 1.24
N LEU A 171 12.54 23.17 1.57
CA LEU A 171 13.45 23.76 0.61
C LEU A 171 14.66 22.82 0.50
N ILE A 172 15.00 22.42 -0.71
CA ILE A 172 16.10 21.48 -0.98
C ILE A 172 17.09 22.14 -1.93
N TRP A 173 18.33 22.28 -1.49
CA TRP A 173 19.48 22.64 -2.32
C TRP A 173 20.37 21.40 -2.49
N PRO A 174 20.20 20.65 -3.59
CA PRO A 174 21.11 19.56 -3.91
C PRO A 174 22.48 20.08 -4.37
N ASP A 175 23.53 19.30 -4.18
CA ASP A 175 24.85 19.56 -4.75
C ASP A 175 24.98 19.09 -6.22
N SER A 176 23.94 18.43 -6.74
CA SER A 176 23.78 18.06 -8.15
C SER A 176 22.84 19.02 -8.90
N ALA A 177 23.16 19.30 -10.17
CA ALA A 177 22.32 20.10 -11.06
C ALA A 177 21.08 19.36 -11.57
N ASP A 178 21.10 18.03 -11.53
CA ASP A 178 19.99 17.16 -11.91
C ASP A 178 19.83 16.07 -10.84
N PRO A 179 19.10 16.37 -9.75
CA PRO A 179 19.03 15.51 -8.56
C PRO A 179 18.02 14.36 -8.70
N GLY A 180 17.27 14.28 -9.81
CA GLY A 180 16.21 13.28 -9.98
C GLY A 180 15.17 13.29 -8.85
N LEU A 181 14.79 14.47 -8.37
CA LEU A 181 13.84 14.61 -7.27
C LEU A 181 12.42 14.23 -7.69
N THR A 182 11.78 13.35 -6.93
CA THR A 182 10.36 13.00 -7.11
C THR A 182 9.59 13.23 -5.82
N TYR A 183 8.51 14.02 -5.92
CA TYR A 183 7.59 14.34 -4.83
C TYR A 183 6.28 14.89 -5.42
N LEU A 184 5.22 14.89 -4.61
CA LEU A 184 3.92 15.40 -5.02
C LEU A 184 3.91 16.93 -5.12
N THR A 185 3.44 17.46 -6.24
CA THR A 185 3.25 18.90 -6.45
C THR A 185 1.78 19.27 -6.33
N ASP A 186 0.96 18.88 -7.32
CA ASP A 186 -0.36 19.46 -7.56
C ASP A 186 -1.50 18.43 -7.42
N ASN A 187 -1.18 17.13 -7.43
CA ASN A 187 -2.14 16.02 -7.37
C ASN A 187 -2.31 15.46 -5.94
N SER A 188 -2.65 16.33 -4.99
CA SER A 188 -2.62 15.99 -3.55
C SER A 188 -3.49 14.79 -3.19
N TYR A 189 -4.75 14.77 -3.64
CA TYR A 189 -5.68 13.71 -3.27
C TYR A 189 -5.24 12.32 -3.77
N TRP A 190 -4.98 12.18 -5.07
CA TRP A 190 -4.59 10.89 -5.66
C TRP A 190 -3.15 10.51 -5.31
N GLY A 191 -2.23 11.47 -5.36
CA GLY A 191 -0.84 11.27 -4.97
C GLY A 191 -0.66 10.80 -3.53
N ARG A 192 -1.49 11.30 -2.60
CA ARG A 192 -1.48 10.83 -1.20
C ARG A 192 -2.14 9.48 -1.01
N ARG A 193 -3.13 9.11 -1.82
CA ARG A 193 -3.61 7.71 -1.85
C ARG A 193 -2.48 6.79 -2.32
N GLY A 194 -1.72 7.23 -3.30
CA GLY A 194 -0.61 6.48 -3.89
C GLY A 194 -1.07 5.66 -5.10
N PRO A 195 -0.11 5.01 -5.76
CA PRO A 195 -0.33 4.32 -7.03
C PRO A 195 -1.06 3.00 -6.82
N SER A 196 -2.21 2.83 -7.45
CA SER A 196 -2.89 1.53 -7.53
C SER A 196 -2.21 0.65 -8.58
N VAL A 197 -2.03 -0.63 -8.26
CA VAL A 197 -1.35 -1.61 -9.12
C VAL A 197 -2.28 -2.75 -9.50
N HIS A 198 -2.07 -3.32 -10.68
CA HIS A 198 -2.98 -4.30 -11.27
C HIS A 198 -2.22 -5.42 -11.96
N PHE A 199 -2.78 -6.62 -11.93
CA PHE A 199 -2.41 -7.70 -12.86
C PHE A 199 -3.55 -7.96 -13.82
N SER A 200 -3.32 -7.79 -15.11
CA SER A 200 -4.26 -8.19 -16.17
C SER A 200 -3.92 -9.59 -16.66
N TYR A 201 -4.81 -10.55 -16.44
CA TYR A 201 -4.55 -11.96 -16.75
C TYR A 201 -4.64 -12.22 -18.26
N GLU A 202 -3.60 -12.84 -18.81
CA GLU A 202 -3.59 -13.23 -20.22
C GLU A 202 -4.60 -14.36 -20.46
N MET A 203 -5.52 -14.15 -21.38
CA MET A 203 -6.46 -15.18 -21.84
C MET A 203 -6.16 -15.54 -23.30
N SER A 204 -6.25 -16.83 -23.63
CA SER A 204 -6.19 -17.24 -25.04
C SER A 204 -7.34 -16.62 -25.82
N ALA A 205 -7.04 -15.96 -26.94
CA ALA A 205 -8.05 -15.39 -27.82
C ALA A 205 -9.04 -16.48 -28.32
N ASN A 206 -10.29 -16.07 -28.59
CA ASN A 206 -11.38 -16.89 -29.16
C ASN A 206 -12.10 -17.85 -28.18
N ARG A 207 -12.36 -17.44 -26.95
CA ARG A 207 -13.20 -18.21 -26.03
C ARG A 207 -14.21 -17.32 -25.32
N ASP A 208 -15.43 -17.82 -25.21
CA ASP A 208 -16.46 -17.26 -24.35
C ASP A 208 -16.24 -17.79 -22.94
N ILE A 209 -15.87 -16.91 -22.01
CA ILE A 209 -15.60 -17.24 -20.61
C ILE A 209 -16.83 -16.95 -19.77
N GLN A 210 -17.36 -17.99 -19.12
CA GLN A 210 -18.52 -17.86 -18.25
C GLN A 210 -18.12 -17.65 -16.79
N TRP A 211 -17.05 -18.31 -16.33
CA TRP A 211 -16.63 -18.26 -14.93
C TRP A 211 -15.20 -17.79 -14.77
N PHE A 212 -14.95 -17.02 -13.73
CA PHE A 212 -13.61 -16.68 -13.27
C PHE A 212 -13.47 -17.02 -11.78
N TYR A 213 -12.44 -17.80 -11.47
CA TYR A 213 -12.08 -18.22 -10.13
C TYR A 213 -10.69 -17.70 -9.77
N SER A 214 -10.49 -17.26 -8.53
CA SER A 214 -9.17 -16.98 -7.96
C SER A 214 -9.15 -17.16 -6.45
N GLN A 215 -7.94 -17.13 -5.89
CA GLN A 215 -7.67 -17.12 -4.46
C GLN A 215 -6.89 -15.86 -4.09
N LEU A 216 -7.18 -15.31 -2.91
CA LEU A 216 -6.54 -14.11 -2.38
C LEU A 216 -6.10 -14.34 -0.93
N GLN A 217 -4.87 -13.92 -0.61
CA GLN A 217 -4.33 -13.91 0.74
C GLN A 217 -3.60 -12.60 1.02
N VAL A 218 -3.99 -11.93 2.11
CA VAL A 218 -3.32 -10.70 2.59
C VAL A 218 -2.38 -11.08 3.73
N PRO A 219 -1.07 -10.80 3.67
CA PRO A 219 -0.13 -11.13 4.76
C PRO A 219 -0.44 -10.39 6.07
N VAL A 220 0.08 -10.90 7.19
CA VAL A 220 -0.08 -10.24 8.50
C VAL A 220 0.56 -8.85 8.47
N GLY A 221 -0.17 -7.84 8.93
CA GLY A 221 0.29 -6.45 9.00
C GLY A 221 0.03 -5.63 7.74
N GLU A 222 -0.39 -6.29 6.66
CA GLU A 222 -0.64 -5.69 5.35
C GLU A 222 -2.09 -5.31 5.15
N ASP A 223 -2.99 -5.66 6.08
CA ASP A 223 -4.41 -5.32 6.15
C ASP A 223 -4.67 -3.89 6.66
N VAL A 224 -4.01 -2.93 6.05
CA VAL A 224 -4.08 -1.51 6.40
C VAL A 224 -5.48 -0.95 6.08
N PRO A 225 -6.11 -0.13 6.95
CA PRO A 225 -7.35 0.56 6.61
C PRO A 225 -7.20 1.41 5.33
N GLY A 226 -8.28 1.48 4.57
CA GLY A 226 -8.26 2.11 3.25
C GLY A 226 -7.82 1.19 2.12
N SER A 227 -7.56 -0.09 2.37
CA SER A 227 -7.11 -1.00 1.32
C SER A 227 -8.28 -1.71 0.64
N TYR A 228 -8.22 -1.81 -0.69
CA TYR A 228 -9.05 -2.71 -1.48
C TYR A 228 -8.18 -3.73 -2.21
N TYR A 229 -8.29 -4.99 -1.79
CA TYR A 229 -7.66 -6.15 -2.42
C TYR A 229 -8.69 -6.77 -3.37
N MET A 230 -8.68 -6.31 -4.62
CA MET A 230 -9.65 -6.73 -5.62
C MET A 230 -9.17 -8.03 -6.28
N ALA A 231 -9.92 -9.12 -6.06
CA ALA A 231 -9.56 -10.45 -6.53
C ALA A 231 -10.02 -10.72 -7.97
N ASN A 232 -11.32 -10.57 -8.24
CA ASN A 232 -11.93 -10.91 -9.53
C ASN A 232 -12.51 -9.67 -10.22
N GLY A 233 -11.68 -8.99 -11.00
CA GLY A 233 -12.08 -7.88 -11.85
C GLY A 233 -12.52 -8.34 -13.22
N PHE A 234 -13.44 -7.60 -13.82
CA PHE A 234 -13.96 -7.83 -15.16
C PHE A 234 -14.23 -6.47 -15.83
N ALA A 235 -14.53 -6.48 -17.12
CA ALA A 235 -14.67 -5.24 -17.88
C ALA A 235 -15.75 -4.27 -17.34
N GLU A 236 -16.80 -4.81 -16.72
CA GLU A 236 -17.94 -4.04 -16.21
C GLU A 236 -18.02 -3.98 -14.68
N GLY A 237 -16.97 -4.37 -13.95
CA GLY A 237 -17.02 -4.32 -12.49
C GLY A 237 -15.90 -5.05 -11.77
N TYR A 238 -16.06 -5.15 -10.45
CA TYR A 238 -15.03 -5.62 -9.54
C TYR A 238 -15.61 -6.48 -8.42
N PHE A 239 -14.81 -7.42 -7.93
CA PHE A 239 -15.16 -8.28 -6.81
C PHE A 239 -13.92 -8.57 -5.94
N GLY A 240 -13.98 -8.27 -4.64
CA GLY A 240 -12.84 -8.47 -3.72
C GLY A 240 -13.15 -8.17 -2.26
N ILE A 241 -12.12 -7.87 -1.48
CA ILE A 241 -12.22 -7.57 -0.04
C ILE A 241 -11.56 -6.25 0.35
N GLN A 242 -12.15 -5.56 1.32
CA GLN A 242 -11.72 -4.26 1.80
C GLN A 242 -11.43 -4.26 3.31
N VAL A 243 -10.54 -3.34 3.72
CA VAL A 243 -10.39 -2.90 5.11
C VAL A 243 -10.97 -1.49 5.22
N ASN A 244 -12.21 -1.39 5.69
CA ASN A 244 -12.94 -0.11 5.72
C ASN A 244 -12.60 0.71 6.97
N SER A 245 -12.26 0.04 8.07
CA SER A 245 -11.76 0.63 9.31
C SER A 245 -11.14 -0.45 10.20
N ASP A 246 -10.62 -0.08 11.37
CA ASP A 246 -10.11 -1.02 12.37
C ASP A 246 -11.14 -2.06 12.85
N ILE A 247 -12.43 -1.80 12.65
CA ILE A 247 -13.53 -2.64 13.13
C ILE A 247 -14.48 -3.13 12.03
N GLU A 248 -14.24 -2.76 10.77
CA GLU A 248 -15.11 -3.15 9.66
C GLU A 248 -14.31 -3.54 8.43
N ARG A 249 -14.63 -4.72 7.93
CA ARG A 249 -14.12 -5.30 6.71
C ARG A 249 -15.29 -5.76 5.86
N ARG A 250 -15.12 -5.68 4.54
CA ARG A 250 -16.19 -6.00 3.59
C ARG A 250 -15.69 -6.93 2.50
N VAL A 251 -16.58 -7.81 2.05
CA VAL A 251 -16.51 -8.46 0.73
C VAL A 251 -17.38 -7.62 -0.19
N LEU A 252 -16.81 -6.98 -1.21
CA LEU A 252 -17.48 -6.02 -2.09
C LEU A 252 -17.61 -6.57 -3.50
N PHE A 253 -18.80 -6.44 -4.10
CA PHE A 253 -19.07 -6.74 -5.50
C PHE A 253 -19.85 -5.59 -6.15
N SER A 254 -19.30 -5.04 -7.23
CA SER A 254 -19.84 -3.87 -7.94
C SER A 254 -19.91 -4.11 -9.44
N VAL A 255 -20.96 -3.58 -10.08
CA VAL A 255 -21.15 -3.59 -11.54
C VAL A 255 -21.52 -2.18 -11.99
N TRP A 256 -20.79 -1.60 -12.94
CA TRP A 256 -21.15 -0.29 -13.51
C TRP A 256 -22.34 -0.37 -14.44
N SER A 257 -23.19 0.65 -14.39
CA SER A 257 -24.20 0.91 -15.41
C SER A 257 -23.54 1.13 -16.78
N PRO A 258 -24.21 0.78 -17.90
CA PRO A 258 -23.81 1.25 -19.22
C PRO A 258 -23.94 2.77 -19.38
N TYR A 259 -24.66 3.46 -18.49
CA TYR A 259 -24.82 4.91 -18.52
C TYR A 259 -23.65 5.63 -17.85
N GLN A 260 -22.99 6.52 -18.59
CA GLN A 260 -21.82 7.27 -18.10
C GLN A 260 -22.27 8.46 -17.25
N THR A 261 -22.12 8.35 -15.94
CA THR A 261 -22.36 9.41 -14.96
C THR A 261 -21.62 9.11 -13.66
N ASP A 262 -21.29 10.14 -12.89
CA ASP A 262 -20.77 10.03 -11.53
C ASP A 262 -21.88 10.09 -10.47
N ASN A 263 -23.12 10.40 -10.87
CA ASN A 263 -24.26 10.42 -10.00
C ASN A 263 -25.25 9.30 -10.36
N PRO A 264 -25.44 8.27 -9.51
CA PRO A 264 -26.33 7.15 -9.82
C PRO A 264 -27.79 7.56 -9.99
N GLU A 265 -28.22 8.66 -9.37
CA GLU A 265 -29.60 9.17 -9.50
C GLU A 265 -29.92 9.61 -10.93
N ASP A 266 -28.90 10.01 -11.71
CA ASP A 266 -29.03 10.45 -13.09
C ASP A 266 -29.16 9.27 -14.08
N ILE A 267 -28.99 8.03 -13.63
CA ILE A 267 -29.13 6.85 -14.49
C ILE A 267 -30.62 6.65 -14.84
N PRO A 268 -30.97 6.63 -16.14
CA PRO A 268 -32.33 6.29 -16.58
C PRO A 268 -32.76 4.92 -16.05
N PRO A 269 -34.03 4.74 -15.61
CA PRO A 269 -34.47 3.48 -14.99
C PRO A 269 -34.14 2.21 -15.79
N GLU A 270 -34.19 2.27 -17.12
CA GLU A 270 -33.88 1.18 -18.05
C GLU A 270 -32.40 0.83 -18.16
N LEU A 271 -31.50 1.70 -17.70
CA LEU A 271 -30.04 1.49 -17.69
C LEU A 271 -29.49 1.24 -16.27
N ARG A 272 -30.36 1.18 -15.26
CA ARG A 272 -29.95 0.86 -13.89
C ARG A 272 -29.58 -0.61 -13.76
N ILE A 273 -28.64 -0.88 -12.87
CA ILE A 273 -28.31 -2.25 -12.49
C ILE A 273 -29.46 -2.82 -11.67
N GLU A 274 -30.01 -3.95 -12.12
CA GLU A 274 -31.09 -4.63 -11.43
C GLU A 274 -30.53 -5.71 -10.50
N LEU A 275 -31.03 -5.77 -9.26
CA LEU A 275 -30.71 -6.84 -8.31
C LEU A 275 -31.60 -8.06 -8.56
N LEU A 276 -31.02 -9.19 -8.94
CA LEU A 276 -31.73 -10.46 -9.16
C LEU A 276 -31.77 -11.34 -7.91
N ARG A 277 -30.61 -11.50 -7.25
CA ARG A 277 -30.45 -12.30 -6.03
C ARG A 277 -29.43 -11.65 -5.11
N LYS A 278 -29.52 -11.91 -3.81
CA LYS A 278 -28.50 -11.57 -2.83
C LYS A 278 -28.39 -12.63 -1.76
N GLY A 279 -27.20 -12.81 -1.20
CA GLY A 279 -27.01 -13.68 -0.05
C GLY A 279 -27.57 -13.12 1.24
N ASP A 280 -27.60 -13.97 2.26
CA ASP A 280 -27.96 -13.56 3.61
C ASP A 280 -26.93 -12.57 4.18
N GLY A 281 -27.39 -11.58 4.94
CA GLY A 281 -26.54 -10.53 5.50
C GLY A 281 -25.93 -9.55 4.48
N VAL A 282 -26.14 -9.73 3.17
CA VAL A 282 -25.60 -8.84 2.14
C VAL A 282 -26.41 -7.55 2.02
N TYR A 283 -25.70 -6.43 2.10
CA TYR A 283 -26.20 -5.11 1.74
C TYR A 283 -26.15 -4.92 0.23
N THR A 284 -27.13 -4.21 -0.33
CA THR A 284 -27.21 -3.87 -1.76
C THR A 284 -27.62 -2.41 -1.92
N GLY A 285 -26.99 -1.69 -2.85
CA GLY A 285 -27.25 -0.29 -3.13
C GLY A 285 -26.62 0.17 -4.44
N GLU A 286 -26.44 1.47 -4.58
CA GLU A 286 -25.84 2.11 -5.75
C GLU A 286 -24.52 2.79 -5.37
N PHE A 287 -23.67 3.09 -6.36
CA PHE A 287 -22.41 3.83 -6.19
C PHE A 287 -22.21 4.88 -7.29
N GLY A 288 -21.32 5.84 -7.04
CA GLY A 288 -21.02 6.99 -7.90
C GLY A 288 -19.61 7.55 -7.68
N ASN A 289 -19.29 8.69 -8.31
CA ASN A 289 -18.01 9.44 -8.31
C ASN A 289 -16.82 8.79 -9.04
N GLU A 290 -17.02 7.59 -9.60
CA GLU A 290 -16.01 6.84 -10.36
C GLU A 290 -16.67 6.09 -11.52
N GLY A 291 -17.57 6.80 -12.20
CA GLY A 291 -18.73 6.15 -12.83
C GLY A 291 -19.78 5.77 -11.79
N SER A 292 -20.89 5.19 -12.23
CA SER A 292 -22.01 4.82 -11.36
C SER A 292 -22.59 3.46 -11.69
N GLY A 293 -23.17 2.80 -10.71
CA GLY A 293 -23.72 1.45 -10.88
C GLY A 293 -24.32 0.85 -9.62
N GLY A 294 -24.49 -0.47 -9.65
CA GLY A 294 -24.97 -1.26 -8.52
C GLY A 294 -23.81 -1.84 -7.71
N GLN A 295 -23.92 -1.79 -6.39
CA GLN A 295 -22.96 -2.41 -5.48
C GLN A 295 -23.64 -3.28 -4.45
N SER A 296 -22.90 -4.26 -3.96
CA SER A 296 -23.29 -5.11 -2.85
C SER A 296 -22.09 -5.41 -1.96
N TYR A 297 -22.31 -5.53 -0.66
CA TYR A 297 -21.26 -5.99 0.23
C TYR A 297 -21.77 -6.83 1.39
N LEU A 298 -20.96 -7.81 1.77
CA LEU A 298 -21.09 -8.54 3.03
C LEU A 298 -20.11 -7.93 4.03
N LYS A 299 -20.59 -7.58 5.23
CA LYS A 299 -19.69 -7.27 6.35
C LYS A 299 -19.15 -8.59 6.88
N TYR A 300 -17.89 -8.88 6.57
CA TYR A 300 -17.22 -10.10 6.94
C TYR A 300 -15.83 -9.76 7.45
N ASN A 301 -15.57 -10.08 8.72
CA ASN A 301 -14.30 -9.76 9.38
C ASN A 301 -13.21 -10.77 8.99
N TRP A 302 -12.83 -10.77 7.71
CA TRP A 302 -11.74 -11.57 7.19
C TRP A 302 -10.43 -11.28 7.93
N GLN A 303 -9.55 -12.26 7.99
CA GLN A 303 -8.30 -12.21 8.73
C GLN A 303 -7.12 -12.30 7.78
N SER A 304 -6.04 -11.61 8.11
CA SER A 304 -4.78 -11.76 7.39
C SER A 304 -4.24 -13.19 7.53
N ASP A 305 -3.41 -13.59 6.57
CA ASP A 305 -2.82 -14.92 6.40
C ASP A 305 -3.83 -16.05 6.14
N LYS A 306 -5.09 -15.70 5.83
CA LYS A 306 -6.12 -16.63 5.35
C LYS A 306 -6.29 -16.53 3.84
N THR A 307 -6.56 -17.67 3.22
CA THR A 307 -6.83 -17.74 1.78
C THR A 307 -8.32 -17.76 1.54
N TYR A 308 -8.80 -16.77 0.80
CA TYR A 308 -10.20 -16.64 0.45
C TYR A 308 -10.41 -16.98 -1.02
N GLU A 309 -11.49 -17.68 -1.35
CA GLU A 309 -11.81 -18.02 -2.73
C GLU A 309 -12.92 -17.12 -3.29
N PHE A 310 -12.74 -16.70 -4.54
CA PHE A 310 -13.66 -15.81 -5.25
C PHE A 310 -14.10 -16.48 -6.54
N LEU A 311 -15.41 -16.55 -6.75
CA LEU A 311 -16.01 -17.08 -7.96
C LEU A 311 -16.95 -16.04 -8.57
N LEU A 312 -16.70 -15.69 -9.83
CA LEU A 312 -17.51 -14.79 -10.64
C LEU A 312 -18.14 -15.57 -11.79
N GLN A 313 -19.42 -15.34 -12.05
CA GLN A 313 -20.10 -15.74 -13.26
C GLN A 313 -20.50 -14.50 -14.07
N VAL A 314 -20.29 -14.56 -15.38
CA VAL A 314 -20.81 -13.60 -16.35
C VAL A 314 -21.59 -14.37 -17.40
N GLN A 315 -22.89 -14.08 -17.52
CA GLN A 315 -23.81 -14.82 -18.36
C GLN A 315 -24.72 -13.87 -19.14
N PRO A 316 -24.59 -13.77 -20.47
CA PRO A 316 -25.56 -13.05 -21.28
C PRO A 316 -26.91 -13.80 -21.25
N ASP A 317 -28.00 -13.04 -21.23
CA ASP A 317 -29.37 -13.58 -21.29
C ASP A 317 -29.79 -14.02 -22.70
N GLY A 318 -28.99 -13.70 -23.72
CA GLY A 318 -29.27 -13.96 -25.13
C GLY A 318 -30.15 -12.89 -25.79
N GLU A 319 -30.49 -11.82 -25.06
CA GLU A 319 -31.29 -10.69 -25.52
C GLU A 319 -30.49 -9.38 -25.41
N THR A 320 -30.74 -8.58 -24.36
CA THR A 320 -30.16 -7.24 -24.18
C THR A 320 -29.47 -7.07 -22.83
N HIS A 321 -29.36 -8.10 -21.99
CA HIS A 321 -28.75 -8.00 -20.67
C HIS A 321 -27.67 -9.06 -20.40
N THR A 322 -26.78 -8.73 -19.48
CA THR A 322 -25.81 -9.69 -18.95
C THR A 322 -25.96 -9.76 -17.43
N ASP A 323 -26.05 -10.98 -16.93
CA ASP A 323 -26.14 -11.27 -15.50
C ASP A 323 -24.74 -11.56 -14.95
N TYR A 324 -24.41 -10.90 -13.84
CA TYR A 324 -23.15 -11.02 -13.13
C TYR A 324 -23.45 -11.54 -11.73
N SER A 325 -22.87 -12.69 -11.37
CA SER A 325 -23.07 -13.29 -10.04
C SER A 325 -21.73 -13.52 -9.36
N ALA A 326 -21.64 -13.18 -8.07
CA ALA A 326 -20.42 -13.28 -7.29
C ALA A 326 -20.64 -14.16 -6.05
N TRP A 327 -19.75 -15.13 -5.84
CA TRP A 327 -19.71 -15.98 -4.66
C TRP A 327 -18.36 -15.88 -3.97
N PHE A 328 -18.40 -15.80 -2.65
CA PHE A 328 -17.25 -15.75 -1.77
C PHE A 328 -17.21 -16.99 -0.91
N LYS A 329 -16.02 -17.58 -0.73
CA LYS A 329 -15.84 -18.71 0.19
C LYS A 329 -14.76 -18.39 1.22
N PRO A 330 -15.15 -18.28 2.50
CA PRO A 330 -14.21 -18.20 3.61
C PRO A 330 -13.25 -19.40 3.70
N ASP A 331 -12.02 -19.18 4.18
CA ASP A 331 -11.02 -20.22 4.43
C ASP A 331 -11.54 -21.36 5.34
N ASP A 332 -12.34 -21.01 6.35
CA ASP A 332 -12.84 -21.93 7.38
C ASP A 332 -14.22 -22.53 7.06
N GLU A 333 -14.85 -22.11 5.95
CA GLU A 333 -16.17 -22.59 5.56
C GLU A 333 -16.08 -23.49 4.32
N GLN A 334 -16.82 -24.61 4.35
CA GLN A 334 -16.89 -25.51 3.21
C GLN A 334 -17.87 -25.02 2.12
N GLN A 335 -18.63 -23.97 2.38
CA GLN A 335 -19.75 -23.54 1.53
C GLN A 335 -19.49 -22.17 0.93
N TRP A 336 -19.88 -22.03 -0.34
CA TRP A 336 -19.92 -20.74 -1.03
C TRP A 336 -21.05 -19.88 -0.45
N GLN A 337 -20.78 -18.59 -0.27
CA GLN A 337 -21.76 -17.59 0.07
C GLN A 337 -22.04 -16.73 -1.16
N LEU A 338 -23.32 -16.62 -1.56
CA LEU A 338 -23.72 -15.67 -2.60
C LEU A 338 -23.51 -14.25 -2.06
N ILE A 339 -22.84 -13.39 -2.82
CA ILE A 339 -22.81 -11.95 -2.52
C ILE A 339 -24.03 -11.32 -3.19
N ALA A 340 -24.01 -11.18 -4.51
CA ALA A 340 -25.19 -10.80 -5.27
C ALA A 340 -25.16 -11.36 -6.68
N SER A 341 -26.33 -11.33 -7.31
CA SER A 341 -26.52 -11.45 -8.74
C SER A 341 -27.16 -10.16 -9.24
N PHE A 342 -26.45 -9.46 -10.13
CA PHE A 342 -26.87 -8.24 -10.77
C PHE A 342 -27.12 -8.46 -12.25
N ARG A 343 -28.11 -7.77 -12.81
CA ARG A 343 -28.38 -7.68 -14.23
C ARG A 343 -27.96 -6.31 -14.75
N ARG A 344 -27.10 -6.30 -15.76
CA ARG A 344 -26.66 -5.09 -16.47
C ARG A 344 -27.42 -4.98 -17.80
N PRO A 345 -28.24 -3.93 -18.00
CA PRO A 345 -28.90 -3.66 -19.28
C PRO A 345 -27.94 -3.27 -20.40
N ASP A 346 -28.46 -3.24 -21.63
CA ASP A 346 -27.75 -2.87 -22.86
C ASP A 346 -26.36 -3.51 -22.99
N THR A 347 -26.26 -4.78 -22.60
CA THR A 347 -25.00 -5.53 -22.55
C THR A 347 -25.22 -6.97 -22.96
N GLN A 348 -24.40 -7.47 -23.89
CA GLN A 348 -24.34 -8.89 -24.26
C GLN A 348 -22.87 -9.30 -24.27
N THR A 349 -22.37 -9.82 -23.16
CA THR A 349 -20.96 -10.20 -23.05
C THR A 349 -20.74 -11.42 -22.19
N TRP A 350 -19.62 -12.07 -22.45
CA TRP A 350 -18.97 -13.03 -21.56
C TRP A 350 -17.90 -12.32 -20.74
N ALA A 351 -17.34 -13.00 -19.75
CA ALA A 351 -16.31 -12.43 -18.89
C ALA A 351 -15.09 -12.02 -19.73
N SER A 352 -14.64 -10.78 -19.53
CA SER A 352 -13.50 -10.21 -20.23
C SER A 352 -12.73 -9.27 -19.32
N ARG A 353 -11.49 -8.92 -19.72
CA ARG A 353 -10.56 -8.10 -18.92
C ARG A 353 -10.40 -8.64 -17.49
N LEU A 354 -10.17 -9.93 -17.36
CA LEU A 354 -9.95 -10.55 -16.06
C LEU A 354 -8.70 -9.94 -15.43
N HIS A 355 -8.83 -9.41 -14.23
CA HIS A 355 -7.72 -8.75 -13.55
C HIS A 355 -7.86 -8.80 -12.04
N SER A 356 -6.80 -8.42 -11.34
CA SER A 356 -6.79 -8.12 -9.91
C SER A 356 -6.12 -6.77 -9.69
N PHE A 357 -6.42 -6.10 -8.57
CA PHE A 357 -5.73 -4.87 -8.20
C PHE A 357 -5.58 -4.71 -6.69
N LEU A 358 -4.66 -3.83 -6.32
CA LEU A 358 -4.44 -3.35 -4.96
C LEU A 358 -4.52 -1.81 -4.97
N GLU A 359 -5.43 -1.28 -4.16
CA GLU A 359 -5.72 0.15 -4.08
C GLU A 359 -5.69 0.63 -2.62
N ASN A 360 -5.23 1.87 -2.42
CA ASN A 360 -5.53 2.65 -1.23
C ASN A 360 -6.59 3.72 -1.55
N PHE A 361 -7.70 3.75 -0.81
CA PHE A 361 -8.78 4.74 -0.93
C PHE A 361 -8.77 5.80 0.19
N LEU A 362 -7.77 5.80 1.09
CA LEU A 362 -7.63 6.75 2.20
C LEU A 362 -6.25 7.45 2.20
N THR A 363 -6.24 8.77 2.04
CA THR A 363 -5.01 9.58 1.92
C THR A 363 -4.12 9.54 3.16
N GLN A 364 -4.70 9.38 4.35
CA GLN A 364 -4.00 9.34 5.63
C GLN A 364 -3.24 8.03 5.88
N TYR A 365 -3.39 7.04 5.01
CA TYR A 365 -2.63 5.79 5.03
C TYR A 365 -1.70 5.63 3.82
N GLY A 366 -1.44 6.72 3.08
CA GLY A 366 -0.52 6.73 1.94
C GLY A 366 0.93 6.39 2.27
N ASP A 367 1.32 6.55 3.53
CA ASP A 367 2.64 6.20 4.07
C ASP A 367 2.77 4.72 4.46
N ARG A 368 1.72 3.92 4.24
CA ARG A 368 1.70 2.51 4.63
C ARG A 368 1.86 1.61 3.44
N HIS A 369 2.75 0.63 3.62
CA HIS A 369 2.90 -0.48 2.72
C HIS A 369 1.65 -1.35 2.74
N ARG A 370 1.28 -1.88 1.57
CA ARG A 370 0.25 -2.88 1.40
C ARG A 370 0.77 -3.92 0.43
N SER A 371 0.43 -5.17 0.67
CA SER A 371 0.70 -6.26 -0.26
C SER A 371 -0.34 -7.36 -0.18
N ALA A 372 -0.51 -8.10 -1.27
CA ALA A 372 -1.37 -9.28 -1.30
C ALA A 372 -0.96 -10.29 -2.37
N TRP A 373 -1.21 -11.57 -2.06
CA TRP A 373 -1.00 -12.69 -2.97
C TRP A 373 -2.29 -13.08 -3.66
N TYR A 374 -2.27 -13.06 -4.99
CA TYR A 374 -3.34 -13.49 -5.88
C TYR A 374 -2.92 -14.78 -6.56
N SER A 375 -3.64 -15.87 -6.30
CA SER A 375 -3.22 -17.21 -6.72
C SER A 375 -4.36 -18.01 -7.35
N ASN A 376 -3.98 -19.14 -7.95
CA ASN A 376 -4.90 -20.16 -8.47
C ASN A 376 -5.98 -19.61 -9.42
N GLN A 377 -5.61 -18.73 -10.36
CA GLN A 377 -6.55 -18.16 -11.32
C GLN A 377 -6.98 -19.20 -12.36
N TRP A 378 -8.29 -19.37 -12.52
CA TRP A 378 -8.90 -20.25 -13.51
C TRP A 378 -10.09 -19.59 -14.19
N ALA A 379 -10.14 -19.69 -15.51
CA ALA A 379 -11.30 -19.29 -16.31
C ALA A 379 -12.03 -20.54 -16.82
N ARG A 380 -13.36 -20.59 -16.72
CA ARG A 380 -14.16 -21.67 -17.32
C ARG A 380 -14.91 -21.16 -18.53
N ASP A 381 -14.71 -21.82 -19.67
CA ASP A 381 -15.45 -21.48 -20.88
C ASP A 381 -16.90 -22.03 -20.87
N THR A 382 -17.71 -21.57 -21.83
CA THR A 382 -19.11 -21.99 -22.00
C THR A 382 -19.28 -23.45 -22.38
N GLN A 383 -18.21 -24.13 -22.82
CA GLN A 383 -18.19 -25.57 -23.08
C GLN A 383 -17.87 -26.37 -21.81
N GLY A 384 -17.57 -25.68 -20.71
CA GLY A 384 -17.28 -26.25 -19.41
C GLY A 384 -15.82 -26.60 -19.17
N ASN A 385 -14.91 -26.21 -20.06
CA ASN A 385 -13.47 -26.47 -19.90
C ASN A 385 -12.83 -25.39 -19.01
N TRP A 386 -11.99 -25.84 -18.10
CA TRP A 386 -11.17 -24.98 -17.25
C TRP A 386 -9.83 -24.63 -17.91
N HIS A 387 -9.45 -23.36 -17.83
CA HIS A 387 -8.21 -22.78 -18.35
C HIS A 387 -7.45 -22.12 -17.21
N GLU A 388 -6.28 -22.64 -16.90
CA GLU A 388 -5.42 -22.04 -15.89
C GLU A 388 -4.80 -20.75 -16.43
N LEU A 389 -4.89 -19.66 -15.68
CA LEU A 389 -4.27 -18.38 -16.04
C LEU A 389 -2.96 -18.24 -15.27
N THR A 390 -1.84 -18.46 -15.95
CA THR A 390 -0.49 -18.44 -15.35
C THR A 390 0.31 -17.20 -15.69
N ARG A 391 -0.17 -16.38 -16.65
CA ARG A 391 0.51 -15.18 -17.14
C ARG A 391 -0.35 -13.94 -16.93
N ALA A 392 0.26 -12.85 -16.52
CA ALA A 392 -0.41 -11.56 -16.34
C ALA A 392 0.52 -10.40 -16.66
N THR A 393 -0.05 -9.28 -17.14
CA THR A 393 0.69 -8.03 -17.32
C THR A 393 0.53 -7.14 -16.10
N LEU A 394 1.65 -6.71 -15.51
CA LEU A 394 1.65 -5.72 -14.42
C LEU A 394 1.37 -4.32 -15.00
N THR A 395 0.40 -3.62 -14.43
CA THR A 395 0.13 -2.22 -14.78
C THR A 395 -0.13 -1.39 -13.53
N ALA A 396 -0.06 -0.07 -13.65
CA ALA A 396 -0.42 0.85 -12.58
C ALA A 396 -1.26 2.01 -13.11
N ASP A 397 -1.91 2.70 -12.19
CA ASP A 397 -2.78 3.85 -12.47
C ASP A 397 -2.01 5.11 -12.93
N ALA A 398 -2.74 6.20 -13.10
CA ALA A 398 -2.16 7.48 -13.52
C ALA A 398 -1.14 8.02 -12.51
N THR A 399 -1.34 7.83 -11.20
CA THR A 399 -0.42 8.29 -10.16
C THR A 399 0.99 7.71 -10.34
N ALA A 400 1.08 6.42 -10.71
CA ALA A 400 2.36 5.80 -11.04
C ALA A 400 2.94 6.32 -12.37
N ARG A 401 2.09 6.42 -13.40
CA ARG A 401 2.50 6.75 -14.78
C ARG A 401 2.92 8.21 -14.94
N ASP A 402 2.33 9.10 -14.15
CA ASP A 402 2.67 10.52 -14.10
C ASP A 402 3.93 10.77 -13.28
N GLY A 403 4.44 9.74 -12.57
CA GLY A 403 5.63 9.84 -11.73
C GLY A 403 5.39 10.59 -10.41
N ASP A 404 4.13 10.78 -10.01
CA ASP A 404 3.77 11.41 -8.73
C ASP A 404 4.30 10.60 -7.54
N ARG A 405 4.27 9.28 -7.67
CA ARG A 405 4.71 8.30 -6.67
C ARG A 405 5.41 7.13 -7.36
N LEU A 406 6.44 6.58 -6.73
CA LEU A 406 7.30 5.51 -7.24
C LEU A 406 7.17 4.20 -6.45
N ASP A 407 6.32 4.17 -5.42
CA ASP A 407 6.19 3.05 -4.51
C ASP A 407 5.09 2.08 -4.93
N TYR A 408 5.38 1.41 -6.04
CA TYR A 408 4.56 0.37 -6.63
C TYR A 408 5.45 -0.80 -7.08
N ASN A 409 5.00 -2.03 -6.82
CA ASN A 409 5.73 -3.22 -7.23
C ASN A 409 4.77 -4.36 -7.60
N GLY A 410 5.30 -5.35 -8.32
CA GLY A 410 4.58 -6.57 -8.63
C GLY A 410 5.54 -7.67 -9.07
N GLU A 411 5.29 -8.89 -8.59
CA GLU A 411 6.07 -10.06 -8.94
C GLU A 411 5.21 -11.32 -9.10
N ALA A 412 5.81 -12.39 -9.61
CA ALA A 412 5.16 -13.70 -9.68
C ALA A 412 6.15 -14.81 -9.33
N ASN A 413 5.69 -15.81 -8.58
CA ASN A 413 6.49 -16.97 -8.20
C ASN A 413 5.60 -18.22 -7.99
N GLU A 414 6.09 -19.24 -7.28
CA GLU A 414 5.34 -20.46 -6.97
C GLU A 414 4.09 -20.24 -6.11
N ARG A 415 4.02 -19.15 -5.35
CA ARG A 415 2.86 -18.79 -4.50
C ARG A 415 1.74 -18.14 -5.30
N GLY A 416 2.07 -17.45 -6.40
CA GLY A 416 1.11 -16.71 -7.22
C GLY A 416 1.69 -15.38 -7.69
N PHE A 417 0.81 -14.41 -7.87
CA PHE A 417 1.14 -13.03 -8.19
C PHE A 417 1.11 -12.17 -6.92
N LEU A 418 2.13 -11.37 -6.68
CA LEU A 418 2.19 -10.39 -5.58
C LEU A 418 1.98 -8.99 -6.16
N LEU A 419 1.07 -8.22 -5.58
CA LEU A 419 0.99 -6.78 -5.81
C LEU A 419 1.40 -6.06 -4.53
N GLU A 420 2.17 -4.98 -4.67
CA GLU A 420 2.56 -4.12 -3.56
C GLU A 420 2.41 -2.64 -3.94
N ASN A 421 1.95 -1.82 -2.99
CA ASN A 421 1.99 -0.37 -3.14
C ASN A 421 2.10 0.36 -1.79
N GLY A 422 2.40 1.65 -1.87
CA GLY A 422 2.50 2.51 -0.69
C GLY A 422 3.74 2.22 0.15
N GLY A 423 3.85 2.88 1.30
CA GLY A 423 4.96 2.64 2.22
C GLY A 423 6.30 3.20 1.76
N PHE A 424 6.32 3.91 0.62
CA PHE A 424 7.55 4.46 0.04
C PHE A 424 8.59 3.40 -0.28
N ILE A 425 8.13 2.21 -0.70
CA ILE A 425 8.99 1.16 -1.24
C ILE A 425 9.69 1.62 -2.52
N TYR A 426 10.87 1.07 -2.78
CA TYR A 426 11.71 1.39 -3.94
C TYR A 426 12.66 0.22 -4.22
N PRO A 427 13.03 -0.07 -5.48
CA PRO A 427 12.64 0.62 -6.72
C PRO A 427 11.23 0.27 -7.20
N PRO A 428 10.60 1.14 -8.03
CA PRO A 428 9.38 0.77 -8.74
C PRO A 428 9.61 -0.42 -9.67
N ALA A 429 8.59 -1.27 -9.82
CA ALA A 429 8.59 -2.30 -10.87
C ALA A 429 8.51 -1.70 -12.28
N GLU A 430 9.03 -2.43 -13.26
CA GLU A 430 8.83 -2.11 -14.67
C GLU A 430 7.39 -2.44 -15.09
N LEU A 431 6.60 -1.41 -15.40
CA LEU A 431 5.21 -1.55 -15.83
C LEU A 431 5.09 -2.10 -17.25
N ASP A 432 3.91 -2.61 -17.56
CA ASP A 432 3.53 -3.17 -18.87
C ASP A 432 4.37 -4.41 -19.26
N THR A 433 4.97 -5.07 -18.26
CA THR A 433 5.75 -6.30 -18.41
C THR A 433 4.91 -7.53 -18.03
N ALA A 434 5.21 -8.66 -18.67
CA ALA A 434 4.54 -9.93 -18.41
C ALA A 434 5.23 -10.68 -17.26
N HIS A 435 4.42 -11.15 -16.31
CA HIS A 435 4.83 -12.00 -15.21
C HIS A 435 4.18 -13.37 -15.35
N GLU A 436 4.90 -14.42 -14.94
CA GLU A 436 4.43 -15.79 -15.03
C GLU A 436 4.59 -16.49 -13.68
N ARG A 437 3.48 -17.02 -13.15
CA ARG A 437 3.48 -17.88 -11.95
C ARG A 437 3.62 -19.33 -12.35
N THR A 438 4.02 -20.17 -11.39
CA THR A 438 4.03 -21.63 -11.61
C THR A 438 2.61 -22.16 -11.78
N ALA A 439 2.40 -23.02 -12.78
CA ALA A 439 1.14 -23.72 -13.00
C ALA A 439 0.87 -24.76 -11.90
N LEU A 440 -0.35 -24.79 -11.38
CA LEU A 440 -0.81 -25.76 -10.39
C LEU A 440 -1.40 -27.01 -11.07
N GLY A 441 -1.97 -26.86 -12.27
CA GLY A 441 -2.50 -27.96 -13.08
C GLY A 441 -3.73 -28.66 -12.50
N GLN A 442 -4.33 -28.13 -11.43
CA GLN A 442 -5.53 -28.65 -10.80
C GLN A 442 -6.62 -27.58 -10.80
N PRO A 443 -7.70 -27.75 -11.59
CA PRO A 443 -8.81 -26.81 -11.58
C PRO A 443 -9.57 -26.87 -10.24
N PRO A 444 -10.27 -25.79 -9.86
CA PRO A 444 -11.08 -25.78 -8.64
C PRO A 444 -12.21 -26.82 -8.73
N GLU A 445 -12.44 -27.54 -7.63
CA GLU A 445 -13.56 -28.47 -7.48
C GLU A 445 -14.81 -27.71 -7.02
N ILE A 446 -15.67 -27.35 -7.98
CA ILE A 446 -16.89 -26.58 -7.73
C ILE A 446 -18.11 -27.39 -8.19
N ASP A 447 -19.02 -27.68 -7.25
CA ASP A 447 -20.34 -28.22 -7.55
C ASP A 447 -21.32 -27.07 -7.80
N PHE A 448 -21.43 -26.68 -9.07
CA PHE A 448 -22.26 -25.55 -9.52
C PHE A 448 -23.75 -25.71 -9.18
N ASP A 449 -24.25 -26.94 -9.05
CA ASP A 449 -25.65 -27.22 -8.72
C ASP A 449 -25.97 -26.93 -7.25
N THR A 450 -24.94 -26.77 -6.42
CA THR A 450 -25.06 -26.50 -4.98
C THR A 450 -24.77 -25.04 -4.60
N LEU A 451 -24.40 -24.19 -5.57
CA LEU A 451 -24.22 -22.77 -5.33
C LEU A 451 -25.54 -22.13 -4.89
N PRO A 452 -25.56 -21.32 -3.81
CA PRO A 452 -26.78 -20.68 -3.31
C PRO A 452 -27.36 -19.61 -4.26
#